data_AF-A0A3D6CJX1-F1
#
_entry.id   AF-A0A3D6CJX1-F1
#
_cell.length_a   1.000
_cell.length_b   1.000
_cell.length_c   1.000
_cell.angle_alpha   90.00
_cell.angle_beta   90.00
_cell.angle_gamma   90.00
#
_symmetry.space_group_name_H-M   'P 1'
#
loop_
_entity.id
_entity.type
_entity.pdbx_description
1 polymer ?
#
loop_
_entity_poly.entity_id
_entity_poly.type
_entity_poly.pdbx_seq_one_letter_code
_entity_poly.pdbx_strand_id
1 'polypeptide(L)'
;MEIKKNPKSNLENYSKIFMQIGLVLALFVTYAAIEKKTYDKTTNGLGVANMNAMMDEEIPITERVEPVKPKTPPPPAPEKIEVVEDEKEVEETVIESTETDENEAVEVEEIVEIAEAEEF
;
A
#
# COMPACT_ATOMS: atom_id res chain seq x y z
N MET A 1 -35.37 8.48 56.13
CA MET A 1 -36.15 7.72 55.13
C MET A 1 -37.39 7.19 55.83
N GLU A 2 -38.56 7.55 55.34
CA GLU A 2 -39.79 6.93 55.80
C GLU A 2 -39.85 5.47 55.34
N ILE A 3 -40.31 4.58 56.21
CA ILE A 3 -40.42 3.15 55.90
C ILE A 3 -41.51 2.98 54.83
N LYS A 4 -41.10 2.59 53.61
CA LYS A 4 -42.04 2.27 52.52
C LYS A 4 -42.99 1.15 52.97
N LYS A 5 -44.27 1.25 52.60
CA LYS A 5 -45.35 0.29 52.95
C LYS A 5 -45.03 -1.18 52.62
N ASN A 6 -44.09 -1.43 51.70
CA ASN A 6 -43.54 -2.77 51.42
C ASN A 6 -42.00 -2.71 51.30
N PRO A 7 -41.25 -2.95 52.38
CA PRO A 7 -39.78 -2.91 52.36
C PRO A 7 -39.16 -4.07 51.57
N LYS A 8 -39.88 -5.19 51.41
CA LYS A 8 -39.42 -6.37 50.64
C LYS A 8 -39.45 -6.17 49.12
N SER A 9 -40.22 -5.20 48.63
CA SER A 9 -40.36 -4.91 47.19
C SER A 9 -39.47 -3.77 46.72
N ASN A 10 -38.42 -3.42 47.49
CA ASN A 10 -37.53 -2.33 47.10
C ASN A 10 -36.57 -2.77 45.99
N LEU A 11 -36.83 -2.31 44.76
CA LEU A 11 -36.02 -2.58 43.57
C LEU A 11 -34.73 -1.74 43.50
N GLU A 12 -34.56 -0.74 44.36
CA GLU A 12 -33.36 0.11 44.40
C GLU A 12 -32.08 -0.72 44.64
N ASN A 13 -32.20 -1.83 45.35
CA ASN A 13 -31.09 -2.76 45.60
C ASN A 13 -30.54 -3.41 44.31
N TYR A 14 -31.37 -3.51 43.27
CA TYR A 14 -31.02 -4.12 41.99
C TYR A 14 -30.69 -3.09 40.91
N SER A 15 -30.86 -1.79 41.17
CA SER A 15 -30.63 -0.73 40.18
C SER A 15 -29.21 -0.77 39.59
N LYS A 16 -28.19 -0.99 40.44
CA LYS A 16 -26.79 -1.16 39.99
C LYS A 16 -26.60 -2.40 39.12
N ILE A 17 -27.28 -3.50 39.46
CA ILE A 17 -27.21 -4.76 38.72
C ILE A 17 -27.85 -4.60 37.34
N PHE A 18 -29.00 -3.93 37.24
CA PHE A 18 -29.63 -3.62 35.95
C PHE A 18 -28.75 -2.72 35.07
N MET A 19 -28.09 -1.73 35.66
CA MET A 19 -27.14 -0.86 34.94
C MET A 19 -25.92 -1.65 34.44
N GLN A 20 -25.36 -2.56 35.26
CA GLN A 20 -24.26 -3.43 34.87
C GLN A 20 -24.64 -4.43 33.78
N ILE A 21 -25.82 -5.06 33.87
CA ILE A 21 -26.30 -5.99 32.82
C ILE A 21 -26.48 -5.24 31.50
N GLY A 22 -27.04 -4.03 31.53
CA GLY A 22 -27.15 -3.19 30.33
C GLY A 22 -25.80 -2.86 29.71
N LEU A 23 -24.79 -2.52 30.54
CA LEU A 23 -23.42 -2.27 30.08
C LEU A 23 -22.81 -3.52 29.42
N VAL A 24 -22.93 -4.69 30.07
CA VAL A 24 -22.41 -5.95 29.53
C VAL A 24 -23.08 -6.32 28.21
N LEU A 25 -24.41 -6.11 28.12
CA LEU A 25 -25.17 -6.39 26.90
C LEU A 25 -24.76 -5.45 25.77
N ALA A 26 -24.56 -4.15 26.06
CA ALA A 26 -24.07 -3.19 25.08
C ALA A 26 -22.67 -3.58 24.55
N LEU A 27 -21.75 -3.96 25.44
CA LEU A 27 -20.41 -4.43 25.07
C LEU A 27 -20.45 -5.73 24.25
N PHE A 28 -21.39 -6.64 24.57
CA PHE A 28 -21.57 -7.86 23.80
C PHE A 28 -22.07 -7.57 22.38
N VAL A 29 -23.03 -6.66 22.22
CA VAL A 29 -23.56 -6.26 20.90
C VAL A 29 -22.48 -5.55 20.09
N THR A 30 -21.68 -4.65 20.69
CA THR A 30 -20.59 -3.99 19.98
C THR A 30 -19.51 -4.98 19.54
N TYR A 31 -19.14 -5.92 20.42
CA TYR A 31 -18.22 -6.99 20.08
C TYR A 31 -18.73 -7.84 18.90
N ALA A 32 -19.99 -8.28 18.96
CA ALA A 32 -20.60 -9.05 17.87
C ALA A 32 -20.71 -8.26 16.56
N ALA A 33 -20.92 -6.94 16.64
CA ALA A 33 -20.95 -6.06 15.47
C ALA A 33 -19.56 -5.92 14.83
N ILE A 34 -18.50 -5.82 15.63
CA ILE A 34 -17.11 -5.77 15.15
C ILE A 34 -16.69 -7.11 14.52
N GLU A 35 -17.07 -8.23 15.14
CA GLU A 35 -16.77 -9.57 14.62
C GLU A 35 -17.51 -9.86 13.31
N LYS A 36 -18.65 -9.19 13.07
CA LYS A 36 -19.42 -9.35 11.85
C LYS A 36 -18.64 -8.81 10.63
N LYS A 37 -17.94 -9.72 9.95
CA LYS A 37 -17.32 -9.46 8.66
C LYS A 37 -18.38 -9.02 7.63
N THR A 38 -18.29 -7.77 7.18
CA THR A 38 -19.07 -7.25 6.06
C THR A 38 -18.16 -7.26 4.83
N TYR A 39 -18.48 -8.12 3.88
CA TYR A 39 -17.80 -8.12 2.59
C TYR A 39 -18.31 -6.98 1.73
N ASP A 40 -17.43 -6.43 0.90
CA ASP A 40 -17.82 -5.45 -0.11
C ASP A 40 -18.86 -6.10 -1.02
N LYS A 41 -20.10 -5.60 -0.96
CA LYS A 41 -21.13 -6.02 -1.90
C LYS A 41 -20.78 -5.32 -3.19
N THR A 42 -20.28 -6.07 -4.17
CA THR A 42 -20.13 -5.59 -5.54
C THR A 42 -21.44 -4.91 -5.93
N THR A 43 -21.41 -3.59 -6.01
CA THR A 43 -22.57 -2.75 -6.34
C THR A 43 -22.84 -2.86 -7.83
N ASN A 44 -23.07 -4.08 -8.31
CA ASN A 44 -23.34 -4.42 -9.72
C ASN A 44 -24.60 -3.72 -10.27
N GLY A 45 -25.36 -3.00 -9.42
CA GLY A 45 -26.57 -2.28 -9.80
C GLY A 45 -26.53 -0.77 -9.63
N LEU A 46 -25.43 -0.15 -9.17
CA LEU A 46 -25.38 1.31 -9.01
C LEU A 46 -25.06 2.06 -10.31
N GLY A 47 -24.73 1.34 -11.39
CA GLY A 47 -24.43 1.93 -12.69
C GLY A 47 -23.08 2.67 -12.69
N VAL A 48 -22.35 2.59 -13.80
CA VAL A 48 -21.13 3.39 -13.97
C VAL A 48 -21.55 4.81 -14.33
N ALA A 49 -21.17 5.81 -13.51
CA ALA A 49 -21.39 7.21 -13.83
C ALA A 49 -20.52 7.59 -15.05
N ASN A 50 -21.13 7.56 -16.23
CA ASN A 50 -20.43 7.87 -17.48
C ASN A 50 -20.46 9.39 -17.75
N MET A 51 -19.36 10.07 -17.40
CA MET A 51 -19.17 11.50 -17.68
C MET A 51 -18.74 11.80 -19.13
N ASN A 52 -18.46 10.78 -19.94
CA ASN A 52 -17.96 10.98 -21.31
C ASN A 52 -19.05 11.37 -22.30
N ALA A 53 -20.33 11.28 -21.94
CA ALA A 53 -21.45 11.67 -22.82
C ALA A 53 -21.42 13.16 -23.22
N MET A 54 -20.69 14.01 -22.48
CA MET A 54 -20.50 15.43 -22.80
C MET A 54 -19.29 15.70 -23.71
N MET A 55 -18.47 14.68 -24.04
CA MET A 55 -17.24 14.83 -24.84
C MET A 55 -17.40 14.39 -26.30
N ASP A 56 -18.53 13.77 -26.67
CA ASP A 56 -18.82 13.34 -28.05
C ASP A 56 -19.40 14.49 -28.89
N GLU A 57 -18.64 15.57 -29.08
CA GLU A 57 -18.98 16.65 -30.02
C GLU A 57 -18.44 16.33 -31.43
N GLU A 58 -19.30 16.33 -32.44
CA GLU A 58 -18.93 15.96 -33.82
C GLU A 58 -18.08 17.07 -34.47
N ILE A 59 -16.79 16.80 -34.67
CA ILE A 59 -15.88 17.74 -35.35
C ILE A 59 -16.18 17.82 -36.86
N PRO A 60 -16.21 19.02 -37.47
CA PRO A 60 -16.45 19.15 -38.90
C PRO A 60 -15.29 18.56 -39.72
N ILE A 61 -15.62 17.81 -40.78
CA ILE A 61 -14.62 17.19 -41.67
C ILE A 61 -13.95 18.28 -42.52
N THR A 62 -12.67 18.55 -42.26
CA THR A 62 -11.86 19.48 -43.06
C THR A 62 -11.05 18.73 -44.12
N GLU A 63 -11.18 19.11 -45.39
CA GLU A 63 -10.34 18.56 -46.47
C GLU A 63 -9.06 19.40 -46.63
N ARG A 64 -7.90 18.79 -46.35
CA ARG A 64 -6.59 19.42 -46.57
C ARG A 64 -5.95 18.82 -47.81
N VAL A 65 -5.79 19.64 -48.85
CA VAL A 65 -5.10 19.22 -50.09
C VAL A 65 -3.63 18.93 -49.77
N GLU A 66 -3.21 17.66 -49.94
CA GLU A 66 -1.81 17.29 -49.77
C GLU A 66 -0.98 17.75 -50.99
N PRO A 67 0.10 18.51 -50.79
CA PRO A 67 0.99 18.85 -51.89
C PRO A 67 1.71 17.58 -52.39
N VAL A 68 1.79 17.43 -53.72
CA VAL A 68 2.44 16.29 -54.36
C VAL A 68 3.92 16.25 -53.94
N LYS A 69 4.29 15.23 -53.15
CA LYS A 69 5.68 15.04 -52.72
C LYS A 69 6.54 14.61 -53.93
N PRO A 70 7.67 15.28 -54.22
CA PRO A 70 8.57 14.86 -55.27
C PRO A 70 9.15 13.47 -54.94
N LYS A 71 9.28 12.61 -55.95
CA LYS A 71 9.81 11.25 -55.79
C LYS A 71 11.28 11.32 -55.33
N THR A 72 11.59 10.64 -54.23
CA THR A 72 12.96 10.52 -53.71
C THR A 72 13.81 9.65 -54.64
N PRO A 73 15.09 10.01 -54.89
CA PRO A 73 16.01 9.16 -55.63
C PRO A 73 16.26 7.83 -54.87
N PRO A 74 16.56 6.74 -55.58
CA PRO A 74 16.82 5.45 -54.97
C PRO A 74 18.05 5.50 -54.05
N PRO A 75 18.03 4.80 -52.90
CA PRO A 75 19.16 4.77 -51.98
C PRO A 75 20.39 4.09 -52.63
N PRO A 76 21.61 4.56 -52.33
CA PRO A 76 22.83 3.89 -52.76
C PRO A 76 22.90 2.47 -52.19
N ALA A 77 23.50 1.55 -52.93
CA ALA A 77 23.67 0.17 -52.49
C ALA A 77 24.59 0.09 -51.25
N PRO A 78 24.31 -0.83 -50.30
CA PRO A 78 25.10 -0.94 -49.07
C PRO A 78 26.52 -1.45 -49.35
N GLU A 79 27.48 -0.89 -48.62
CA GLU A 79 28.88 -1.33 -48.64
C GLU A 79 28.99 -2.74 -48.01
N LYS A 80 29.83 -3.60 -48.61
CA LYS A 80 30.09 -4.95 -48.09
C LYS A 80 30.95 -4.86 -46.83
N ILE A 81 30.49 -5.50 -45.76
CA ILE A 81 31.18 -5.59 -44.47
C ILE A 81 32.15 -6.78 -44.50
N GLU A 82 33.42 -6.57 -44.15
CA GLU A 82 34.38 -7.64 -43.84
C GLU A 82 34.26 -8.01 -42.35
N VAL A 83 34.06 -9.29 -42.06
CA VAL A 83 33.89 -9.82 -40.69
C VAL A 83 35.26 -10.21 -40.14
N VAL A 84 35.59 -9.75 -38.93
CA VAL A 84 36.80 -10.13 -38.17
C VAL A 84 36.42 -11.22 -37.17
N GLU A 85 37.27 -12.25 -37.00
CA GLU A 85 37.02 -13.43 -36.16
C GLU A 85 37.22 -13.17 -34.64
N ASP A 86 36.27 -13.65 -33.84
CA ASP A 86 36.06 -13.40 -32.39
C ASP A 86 36.99 -14.19 -31.42
N GLU A 87 38.23 -14.51 -31.79
CA GLU A 87 39.11 -15.33 -30.94
C GLU A 87 39.99 -14.49 -29.98
N LYS A 88 39.37 -13.89 -28.96
CA LYS A 88 40.11 -13.41 -27.77
C LYS A 88 39.48 -13.95 -26.48
N GLU A 89 39.98 -15.07 -26.01
CA GLU A 89 39.69 -15.59 -24.67
C GLU A 89 40.34 -14.68 -23.62
N VAL A 90 39.53 -14.14 -22.72
CA VAL A 90 39.96 -13.27 -21.62
C VAL A 90 40.01 -14.14 -20.36
N GLU A 91 41.17 -14.21 -19.69
CA GLU A 91 41.32 -15.00 -18.45
C GLU A 91 40.60 -14.31 -17.28
N GLU A 92 39.60 -14.98 -16.68
CA GLU A 92 38.85 -14.47 -15.53
C GLU A 92 39.70 -14.51 -14.25
N THR A 93 39.77 -13.40 -13.52
CA THR A 93 40.41 -13.33 -12.19
C THR A 93 39.45 -13.74 -11.09
N VAL A 94 39.87 -14.64 -10.20
CA VAL A 94 39.10 -15.10 -9.04
C VAL A 94 38.90 -13.95 -8.04
N ILE A 95 37.65 -13.67 -7.66
CA ILE A 95 37.28 -12.63 -6.71
C ILE A 95 37.32 -13.23 -5.30
N GLU A 96 38.14 -12.68 -4.40
CA GLU A 96 38.13 -13.04 -2.97
C GLU A 96 36.99 -12.28 -2.25
N SER A 97 36.20 -12.97 -1.44
CA SER A 97 35.07 -12.40 -0.70
C SER A 97 35.53 -11.64 0.56
N THR A 98 34.97 -10.45 0.80
CA THR A 98 35.22 -9.62 2.00
C THR A 98 34.11 -9.73 3.05
N GLU A 99 33.42 -10.87 3.12
CA GLU A 99 32.36 -11.12 4.10
C GLU A 99 32.93 -11.76 5.38
N THR A 100 32.35 -11.41 6.53
CA THR A 100 32.72 -11.92 7.86
C THR A 100 31.90 -13.17 8.21
N ASP A 101 32.54 -14.16 8.84
CA ASP A 101 31.92 -15.42 9.29
C ASP A 101 31.57 -15.42 10.79
N GLU A 102 30.70 -16.35 11.20
CA GLU A 102 30.26 -16.53 12.60
C GLU A 102 31.37 -16.91 13.60
N ASN A 103 32.55 -17.29 13.09
CA ASN A 103 33.73 -17.60 13.91
C ASN A 103 34.68 -16.40 14.08
N GLU A 104 34.43 -15.29 13.39
CA GLU A 104 35.26 -14.09 13.46
C GLU A 104 34.77 -13.19 14.61
N ALA A 105 35.60 -13.06 15.65
CA ALA A 105 35.29 -12.24 16.81
C ALA A 105 35.61 -10.76 16.52
N VAL A 106 34.61 -9.88 16.70
CA VAL A 106 34.78 -8.43 16.55
C VAL A 106 35.43 -7.86 17.82
N GLU A 107 36.60 -7.24 17.68
CA GLU A 107 37.25 -6.48 18.75
C GLU A 107 36.56 -5.11 18.90
N VAL A 108 35.95 -4.87 20.07
CA VAL A 108 35.29 -3.58 20.37
C VAL A 108 36.26 -2.73 21.19
N GLU A 109 36.64 -1.56 20.65
CA GLU A 109 37.43 -0.57 21.39
C GLU A 109 36.61 0.07 22.53
N GLU A 110 37.31 0.42 23.61
CA GLU A 110 36.80 0.82 24.92
C GLU A 110 35.68 1.88 24.85
N ILE A 111 34.51 1.55 25.40
CA ILE A 111 33.35 2.45 25.47
C ILE A 111 33.62 3.62 26.44
N VAL A 112 33.67 4.84 25.93
CA VAL A 112 33.78 6.05 26.76
C VAL A 112 32.41 6.40 27.34
N GLU A 113 32.22 6.18 28.64
CA GLU A 113 31.03 6.64 29.37
C GLU A 113 31.01 8.18 29.41
N ILE A 114 30.01 8.76 28.76
CA ILE A 114 29.75 10.20 28.83
C ILE A 114 28.88 10.43 30.07
N ALA A 115 29.43 11.08 31.09
CA ALA A 115 28.66 11.48 32.28
C ALA A 115 27.57 12.48 31.90
N GLU A 116 26.30 12.17 32.18
CA GLU A 116 25.20 13.12 32.09
C GLU A 116 25.47 14.28 33.05
N ALA A 117 25.51 15.51 32.51
CA ALA A 117 25.64 16.71 33.32
C ALA A 117 24.35 16.90 34.13
N GLU A 118 24.46 17.03 35.46
CA GLU A 118 23.35 17.51 36.29
C GLU A 118 22.97 18.93 35.80
N GLU A 119 21.73 19.09 35.32
CA GLU A 119 21.17 20.41 35.06
C GLU A 119 21.06 21.17 36.40
N PHE A 120 21.87 22.20 36.58
CA PHE A 120 21.81 23.15 37.70
C PHE A 120 20.88 24.33 37.40
#